data_AF-H3DJ76-F1
#
_entry.id   AF-H3DJ76-F1
#
_cell.length_a   1.000
_cell.length_b   1.000
_cell.length_c   1.000
_cell.angle_alpha   90.00
_cell.angle_beta   90.00
_cell.angle_gamma   90.00
#
_symmetry.space_group_name_H-M   'P 1'
#
loop_
_entity.id
_entity.type
_entity.pdbx_description
1 polymer ?
#
loop_
_entity_poly.entity_id
_entity_poly.type
_entity_poly.pdbx_seq_one_letter_code
_entity_poly.pdbx_strand_id
1 'polypeptide(L)'
;MCVYIYTTNIHMEDNYFLNLFKGKLVKLTIRKLPLSTSYFGVVHRINANKTLVLADVVNGSNGCPIPGTKVFFANEILNGTATVCGTGCFYLLNPFHQSNWLTKQAVATMEGDEDKEDHVPFVVIDNFQEKFGAAVIHIKQQCVIGVGAGGLKMSEHGRLCWLQIATKKRVYLFDILLLGSMAFRNGISSILESKEILKVLHDCREIAGFLMGQFGVKLNNVFDTQVADLMCFHSATGGFFPDTVSSLEQALSSHLQVPSSHLLALQTQSQLTQEDAAVWRLRPCPLAVLRLMAVSVVHLQALRLVLMDNLMMDYMKMMESYLNNSSYNPGELQHINLGAFALPPELRELERIPQERREQAINRYPVNEQGLLARFSPKAQPGPQTSPAAQ
;
A
#
# COMPACT_ATOMS: atom_id res chain seq x y z
N MET A 1 9.48 5.92 -17.09
CA MET A 1 10.17 4.73 -16.57
C MET A 1 11.41 4.54 -17.43
N CYS A 2 12.51 5.17 -17.03
CA CYS A 2 13.64 5.46 -17.89
C CYS A 2 14.80 5.84 -16.96
N VAL A 3 16.00 5.31 -17.21
CA VAL A 3 17.25 5.58 -16.45
C VAL A 3 17.49 4.73 -15.18
N TYR A 4 17.23 3.40 -15.14
CA TYR A 4 17.76 2.60 -14.01
C TYR A 4 18.24 1.18 -14.36
N ILE A 5 18.43 0.83 -15.63
CA ILE A 5 19.04 -0.47 -15.94
C ILE A 5 20.57 -0.41 -15.71
N TYR A 6 21.21 0.78 -15.75
CA TYR A 6 22.67 0.85 -15.81
C TYR A 6 23.37 1.97 -15.02
N THR A 7 22.65 2.81 -14.26
CA THR A 7 23.24 3.98 -13.56
C THR A 7 23.52 3.74 -12.07
N THR A 8 23.05 2.64 -11.49
CA THR A 8 23.38 2.23 -10.13
C THR A 8 24.15 0.92 -10.17
N ASN A 9 25.08 0.73 -9.23
CA ASN A 9 25.72 -0.56 -8.96
C ASN A 9 24.64 -1.53 -8.42
N ILE A 10 23.72 -1.95 -9.30
CA ILE A 10 22.86 -3.09 -9.08
C ILE A 10 23.81 -4.29 -9.19
N HIS A 11 24.02 -5.02 -8.09
CA HIS A 11 24.61 -6.34 -8.18
C HIS A 11 23.70 -7.16 -9.12
N MET A 12 24.17 -7.41 -10.34
CA MET A 12 23.39 -8.02 -11.43
C MET A 12 23.18 -9.54 -11.24
N GLU A 13 22.93 -9.97 -10.00
CA GLU A 13 22.58 -11.35 -9.66
C GLU A 13 21.06 -11.55 -9.52
N ASP A 14 20.28 -10.48 -9.46
CA ASP A 14 18.81 -10.54 -9.33
C ASP A 14 18.10 -10.77 -10.68
N ASN A 15 18.04 -12.03 -11.10
CA ASN A 15 17.28 -12.48 -12.30
C ASN A 15 15.80 -12.05 -12.29
N TYR A 16 15.22 -11.76 -11.12
CA TYR A 16 13.82 -11.36 -10.98
C TYR A 16 13.56 -9.94 -11.54
N PHE A 17 14.43 -8.97 -11.26
CA PHE A 17 14.30 -7.60 -11.76
C PHE A 17 14.44 -7.53 -13.28
N LEU A 18 15.34 -8.34 -13.85
CA LEU A 18 15.57 -8.42 -15.31
C LEU A 18 14.38 -9.05 -16.05
N ASN A 19 13.70 -10.02 -15.43
CA ASN A 19 12.52 -10.68 -16.02
C ASN A 19 11.29 -9.77 -16.07
N LEU A 20 11.18 -8.77 -15.19
CA LEU A 20 10.06 -7.82 -15.17
C LEU A 20 9.91 -7.04 -16.49
N PHE A 21 10.98 -6.88 -17.26
CA PHE A 21 11.00 -6.11 -18.50
C PHE A 21 10.91 -6.96 -19.76
N LYS A 22 11.09 -8.29 -19.65
CA LYS A 22 11.04 -9.20 -20.80
C LYS A 22 9.65 -9.15 -21.47
N GLY A 23 9.63 -9.00 -22.79
CA GLY A 23 8.40 -8.91 -23.59
C GLY A 23 7.78 -7.51 -23.67
N LYS A 24 8.37 -6.48 -23.05
CA LYS A 24 7.82 -5.11 -23.10
C LYS A 24 8.38 -4.29 -24.25
N LEU A 25 7.53 -3.45 -24.86
CA LEU A 25 7.94 -2.50 -25.90
C LEU A 25 8.68 -1.32 -25.26
N VAL A 26 9.87 -1.02 -25.76
CA VAL A 26 10.71 0.09 -25.30
C VAL A 26 11.13 0.98 -26.47
N LYS A 27 11.17 2.28 -26.22
CA LYS A 27 11.81 3.28 -27.09
C LYS A 27 13.15 3.67 -26.47
N LEU A 28 14.25 3.29 -27.10
CA LEU A 28 15.61 3.69 -26.74
C LEU A 28 16.04 4.91 -27.54
N THR A 29 16.84 5.79 -26.94
CA THR A 29 17.53 6.90 -27.59
C THR A 29 19.01 6.72 -27.35
N ILE A 30 19.80 6.72 -28.42
CA ILE A 30 21.23 6.42 -28.39
C ILE A 30 22.03 7.65 -28.73
N ARG A 31 23.17 7.83 -28.05
CA ARG A 31 24.14 8.86 -28.38
C ARG A 31 24.96 8.39 -29.59
N LYS A 32 24.70 8.98 -30.75
CA LYS A 32 25.65 9.01 -31.87
C LYS A 32 25.95 10.47 -32.20
N LEU A 33 27.21 10.83 -32.35
CA LEU A 33 27.55 12.14 -32.92
C LEU A 33 27.38 12.05 -34.45
N PRO A 34 26.74 13.03 -35.10
CA PRO A 34 26.30 14.34 -34.60
C PRO A 34 24.84 14.40 -34.09
N LEU A 35 24.04 13.34 -34.21
CA LEU A 35 22.60 13.33 -33.89
C LEU A 35 22.18 12.07 -33.12
N SER A 36 21.40 12.25 -32.06
CA SER A 36 20.81 11.14 -31.29
C SER A 36 19.78 10.38 -32.14
N THR A 37 19.90 9.06 -32.21
CA THR A 37 18.93 8.20 -32.93
C THR A 37 18.04 7.47 -31.94
N SER A 38 16.74 7.39 -32.22
CA SER A 38 15.82 6.58 -31.41
C SER A 38 15.49 5.24 -32.08
N TYR A 39 15.22 4.22 -31.28
CA TYR A 39 14.85 2.87 -31.70
C TYR A 39 13.66 2.42 -30.87
N PHE A 40 12.70 1.75 -31.49
CA PHE A 40 11.60 1.06 -30.83
C PHE A 40 11.85 -0.43 -30.93
N GLY A 41 11.51 -1.23 -29.92
CA GLY A 41 11.62 -2.69 -30.01
C GLY A 41 11.17 -3.37 -28.73
N VAL A 42 10.97 -4.68 -28.80
CA VAL A 42 10.52 -5.50 -27.68
C VAL A 42 11.72 -6.06 -26.91
N VAL A 43 11.74 -5.91 -25.60
CA VAL A 43 12.84 -6.43 -24.76
C VAL A 43 12.86 -7.96 -24.82
N HIS A 44 13.86 -8.50 -25.51
CA HIS A 44 14.05 -9.93 -25.63
C HIS A 44 14.84 -10.49 -24.44
N ARG A 45 15.94 -9.80 -24.07
CA ARG A 45 16.81 -10.17 -22.95
C ARG A 45 17.62 -8.98 -22.44
N ILE A 46 17.91 -8.96 -21.14
CA ILE A 46 18.90 -8.09 -20.51
C ILE A 46 20.00 -8.98 -19.95
N ASN A 47 21.25 -8.75 -20.37
CA ASN A 47 22.40 -9.55 -19.95
C ASN A 47 23.15 -8.92 -18.79
N ALA A 48 23.78 -9.75 -17.95
CA ALA A 48 24.63 -9.34 -16.84
C ALA A 48 25.89 -8.54 -17.28
N ASN A 49 26.25 -8.57 -18.57
CA ASN A 49 27.34 -7.75 -19.12
C ASN A 49 26.90 -6.35 -19.57
N LYS A 50 25.75 -5.87 -19.07
CA LYS A 50 25.16 -4.57 -19.40
C LYS A 50 24.76 -4.39 -20.88
N THR A 51 24.31 -5.46 -21.52
CA THR A 51 23.74 -5.40 -22.87
C THR A 51 22.24 -5.65 -22.85
N LEU A 52 21.51 -4.86 -23.63
CA LEU A 52 20.07 -4.97 -23.84
C LEU A 52 19.81 -5.49 -25.26
N VAL A 53 19.10 -6.61 -25.36
CA VAL A 53 18.73 -7.23 -26.64
C VAL A 53 17.26 -6.93 -26.92
N LEU A 54 16.99 -6.23 -28.01
CA LEU A 54 15.63 -5.99 -28.50
C LEU A 54 15.31 -6.85 -29.71
N ALA A 55 14.08 -7.36 -29.79
CA ALA A 55 13.47 -7.92 -31.00
C ALA A 55 12.53 -6.90 -31.66
N ASP A 56 12.13 -7.15 -32.90
CA ASP A 56 11.19 -6.32 -33.67
C ASP A 56 11.59 -4.83 -33.68
N VAL A 57 12.86 -4.56 -33.97
CA VAL A 57 13.44 -3.25 -33.77
C VAL A 57 13.15 -2.32 -34.94
N VAL A 58 12.57 -1.15 -34.68
CA VAL A 58 12.29 -0.12 -35.68
C VAL A 58 13.13 1.12 -35.39
N ASN A 59 13.81 1.67 -36.39
CA ASN A 59 14.50 2.94 -36.23
C ASN A 59 13.50 4.11 -36.23
N GLY A 60 13.48 4.89 -35.16
CA GLY A 60 12.56 6.00 -34.96
C GLY A 60 12.79 7.21 -35.87
N SER A 61 13.93 7.31 -36.56
CA SER A 61 14.20 8.43 -37.49
C SER A 61 13.62 8.21 -38.88
N ASN A 62 13.49 6.95 -39.33
CA ASN A 62 13.07 6.61 -40.69
C ASN A 62 11.98 5.51 -40.75
N GLY A 63 11.53 5.00 -39.60
CA GLY A 63 10.50 3.95 -39.52
C GLY A 63 10.92 2.60 -40.09
N CYS A 64 12.19 2.42 -40.47
CA CYS A 64 12.65 1.18 -41.07
C CYS A 64 12.79 0.06 -40.01
N PRO A 65 12.18 -1.12 -40.25
CA PRO A 65 12.40 -2.28 -39.40
C PRO A 65 13.81 -2.84 -39.63
N ILE A 66 14.43 -3.31 -38.54
CA ILE A 66 15.73 -3.95 -38.52
C ILE A 66 15.49 -5.44 -38.35
N PRO A 67 15.90 -6.28 -39.32
CA PRO A 67 15.67 -7.71 -39.24
C PRO A 67 16.45 -8.35 -38.08
N GLY A 68 15.78 -9.23 -37.34
CA GLY A 68 16.36 -9.97 -36.22
C GLY A 68 16.43 -9.17 -34.92
N THR A 69 17.25 -9.64 -33.98
CA THR A 69 17.48 -8.96 -32.71
C THR A 69 18.63 -7.97 -32.80
N LYS A 70 18.49 -6.80 -32.19
CA LYS A 70 19.57 -5.80 -32.08
C LYS A 70 20.05 -5.67 -30.65
N VAL A 71 21.37 -5.67 -30.48
CA VAL A 71 22.04 -5.48 -29.19
C VAL A 71 22.39 -4.02 -29.00
N PHE A 72 22.13 -3.51 -27.81
CA PHE A 72 22.45 -2.15 -27.39
C PHE A 72 23.32 -2.19 -26.13
N PHE A 73 24.39 -1.41 -26.13
CA PHE A 73 25.28 -1.29 -24.98
C PHE A 73 24.82 -0.16 -24.07
N ALA A 74 24.87 -0.41 -22.76
CA ALA A 74 24.44 0.55 -21.75
C ALA A 74 25.06 1.94 -21.88
N ASN A 75 26.35 2.02 -22.22
CA ASN A 75 27.10 3.25 -22.37
C ASN A 75 26.65 4.12 -23.56
N GLU A 76 25.89 3.55 -24.50
CA GLU A 76 25.40 4.26 -25.68
C GLU A 76 23.98 4.83 -25.48
N ILE A 77 23.23 4.35 -24.47
CA ILE A 77 21.81 4.69 -24.26
C ILE A 77 21.69 5.99 -23.45
N LEU A 78 21.10 7.02 -24.05
CA LEU A 78 20.80 8.30 -23.40
C LEU A 78 19.50 8.26 -22.60
N ASN A 79 18.46 7.60 -23.14
CA ASN A 79 17.14 7.48 -22.53
C ASN A 79 16.39 6.26 -23.10
N GLY A 80 15.53 5.61 -22.31
CA GLY A 80 14.67 4.49 -22.68
C GLY A 80 13.26 4.58 -22.09
N THR A 81 12.20 4.81 -22.87
CA THR A 81 10.80 4.83 -22.38
C THR A 81 10.07 3.54 -22.73
N ALA A 82 9.62 2.77 -21.73
CA ALA A 82 8.80 1.58 -21.93
C ALA A 82 7.30 1.92 -21.97
N THR A 83 6.56 1.35 -22.93
CA THR A 83 5.09 1.37 -22.97
C THR A 83 4.58 -0.05 -22.79
N VAL A 84 3.58 -0.24 -21.92
CA VAL A 84 2.89 -1.52 -21.75
C VAL A 84 1.84 -1.61 -22.84
N CYS A 85 2.13 -2.33 -23.92
CA CYS A 85 1.11 -2.81 -24.85
C CYS A 85 0.97 -4.32 -24.65
N GLY A 86 -0.25 -4.79 -24.45
CA GLY A 86 -0.60 -6.19 -24.63
C GLY A 86 -0.26 -6.62 -26.05
N THR A 87 0.07 -7.90 -26.21
CA THR A 87 0.36 -8.53 -27.50
C THR A 87 -0.83 -8.40 -28.44
N GLY A 88 -0.74 -7.49 -29.41
CA GLY A 88 -1.69 -7.39 -30.51
C GLY A 88 -2.02 -5.97 -30.94
N CYS A 89 -1.07 -5.26 -31.57
CA CYS A 89 -1.36 -4.10 -32.41
C CYS A 89 -0.14 -3.81 -33.31
N PHE A 90 0.07 -4.65 -34.33
CA PHE A 90 1.17 -4.54 -35.29
C PHE A 90 0.83 -3.72 -36.55
N TYR A 91 -0.36 -3.12 -36.63
CA TYR A 91 -0.78 -2.34 -37.78
C TYR A 91 -1.39 -1.04 -37.27
N LEU A 92 -0.60 0.04 -37.24
CA LEU A 92 -1.04 1.45 -37.28
C LEU A 92 0.19 2.36 -37.06
N LEU A 93 1.19 2.23 -37.93
CA LEU A 93 2.25 3.25 -38.09
C LEU A 93 2.17 3.76 -39.53
N ASN A 94 1.27 4.72 -39.77
CA ASN A 94 1.23 5.50 -41.00
C ASN A 94 1.49 6.98 -40.66
N PRO A 95 2.41 7.71 -41.33
CA PRO A 95 3.04 8.92 -40.76
C PRO A 95 2.28 10.25 -40.96
N PHE A 96 0.94 10.27 -41.02
CA PHE A 96 0.19 11.48 -41.43
C PHE A 96 -0.77 12.12 -40.39
N HIS A 97 -0.77 11.67 -39.13
CA HIS A 97 -1.59 12.29 -38.08
C HIS A 97 -0.77 12.84 -36.90
N GLN A 98 0.14 13.77 -37.20
CA GLN A 98 1.01 14.38 -36.19
C GLN A 98 0.43 15.65 -35.52
N SER A 99 -0.82 16.04 -35.77
CA SER A 99 -1.33 17.37 -35.35
C SER A 99 -2.52 17.38 -34.38
N ASN A 100 -2.91 16.28 -33.72
CA ASN A 100 -4.03 16.28 -32.76
C ASN A 100 -3.80 15.57 -31.42
N TRP A 101 -2.55 15.29 -31.04
CA TRP A 101 -2.22 14.54 -29.82
C TRP A 101 -2.15 15.38 -28.53
N LEU A 102 -2.16 16.72 -28.63
CA LEU A 102 -1.98 17.62 -27.48
C LEU A 102 -3.29 18.22 -26.93
N THR A 103 -4.45 17.96 -27.54
CA THR A 103 -5.70 18.66 -27.16
C THR A 103 -6.83 17.73 -26.68
N LYS A 104 -6.55 16.43 -26.50
CA LYS A 104 -7.54 15.43 -26.01
C LYS A 104 -7.17 14.79 -24.67
N GLN A 105 -6.50 15.53 -23.78
CA GLN A 105 -6.35 15.11 -22.37
C GLN A 105 -7.45 15.67 -21.46
N ALA A 106 -8.42 16.39 -22.04
CA ALA A 106 -9.67 16.74 -21.40
C ALA A 106 -10.80 15.97 -22.11
N VAL A 107 -11.52 15.15 -21.33
CA VAL A 107 -12.76 14.42 -21.68
C VAL A 107 -12.57 13.04 -22.36
N ALA A 108 -13.34 12.04 -21.86
CA ALA A 108 -13.40 10.59 -22.12
C ALA A 108 -12.35 9.75 -21.34
N THR A 109 -12.63 8.90 -20.33
CA THR A 109 -13.77 8.00 -20.00
C THR A 109 -14.29 7.19 -21.19
N MET A 110 -14.39 5.86 -20.99
CA MET A 110 -14.73 4.77 -21.93
C MET A 110 -13.50 4.16 -22.62
N GLU A 111 -12.89 3.09 -22.07
CA GLU A 111 -13.29 1.67 -22.07
C GLU A 111 -12.64 0.85 -23.20
N GLY A 112 -11.67 0.03 -22.79
CA GLY A 112 -11.38 -1.26 -23.39
C GLY A 112 -11.32 -2.25 -22.22
N ASP A 113 -12.42 -2.95 -21.99
CA ASP A 113 -12.53 -4.08 -21.06
C ASP A 113 -11.54 -5.16 -21.52
N GLU A 114 -10.48 -5.44 -20.76
CA GLU A 114 -10.36 -6.70 -20.00
C GLU A 114 -9.35 -6.62 -18.81
N ASP A 115 -8.80 -5.44 -18.47
CA ASP A 115 -7.74 -5.24 -17.43
C ASP A 115 -8.17 -4.29 -16.28
N LYS A 116 -9.40 -4.40 -15.77
CA LYS A 116 -10.00 -3.37 -14.88
C LYS A 116 -10.02 -3.63 -13.37
N GLU A 117 -9.53 -4.76 -12.84
CA GLU A 117 -10.00 -5.14 -11.49
C GLU A 117 -9.21 -4.61 -10.28
N ASP A 118 -7.94 -4.21 -10.38
CA ASP A 118 -7.11 -3.95 -9.17
C ASP A 118 -6.32 -2.62 -9.15
N HIS A 119 -6.65 -1.64 -9.99
CA HIS A 119 -5.88 -0.39 -10.04
C HIS A 119 -6.38 0.69 -9.08
N VAL A 120 -5.62 0.95 -8.01
CA VAL A 120 -5.88 2.04 -7.07
C VAL A 120 -5.71 3.40 -7.77
N PRO A 121 -6.78 4.21 -7.90
CA PRO A 121 -6.68 5.53 -8.52
C PRO A 121 -5.95 6.51 -7.60
N PHE A 122 -4.95 7.20 -8.13
CA PHE A 122 -4.21 8.21 -7.41
C PHE A 122 -3.96 9.48 -8.23
N VAL A 123 -3.72 10.60 -7.54
CA VAL A 123 -3.35 11.88 -8.12
C VAL A 123 -2.00 12.30 -7.56
N VAL A 124 -1.02 12.51 -8.45
CA VAL A 124 0.28 13.08 -8.08
C VAL A 124 0.16 14.59 -7.97
N ILE A 125 0.66 15.14 -6.87
CA ILE A 125 0.73 16.56 -6.57
C ILE A 125 2.22 16.91 -6.40
N ASP A 126 2.82 17.45 -7.45
CA ASP A 126 4.24 17.80 -7.52
C ASP A 126 4.50 19.30 -7.68
N ASN A 127 3.45 20.08 -7.84
CA ASN A 127 3.50 21.54 -7.94
C ASN A 127 2.22 22.17 -7.35
N PHE A 128 2.25 23.48 -7.11
CA PHE A 128 1.13 24.22 -6.51
C PHE A 128 0.02 24.59 -7.51
N GLN A 129 0.30 24.51 -8.82
CA GLN A 129 -0.64 24.91 -9.85
C GLN A 129 -1.68 23.79 -10.08
N GLU A 130 -2.91 24.19 -10.39
CA GLU A 130 -4.07 23.34 -10.73
C GLU A 130 -4.59 22.39 -9.63
N LYS A 131 -3.76 21.45 -9.16
CA LYS A 131 -4.23 20.27 -8.39
C LYS A 131 -4.07 20.43 -6.88
N PHE A 132 -3.07 21.18 -6.42
CA PHE A 132 -2.73 21.28 -4.98
C PHE A 132 -3.90 21.85 -4.16
N GLY A 133 -4.40 23.02 -4.55
CA GLY A 133 -5.50 23.69 -3.82
C GLY A 133 -6.76 22.84 -3.76
N ALA A 134 -7.16 22.25 -4.91
CA ALA A 134 -8.31 21.35 -4.99
C ALA A 134 -8.14 20.09 -4.12
N ALA A 135 -6.94 19.50 -4.09
CA ALA A 135 -6.64 18.35 -3.24
C ALA A 135 -6.75 18.72 -1.75
N VAL A 136 -6.15 19.84 -1.32
CA VAL A 136 -6.23 20.31 0.08
C VAL A 136 -7.67 20.58 0.50
N ILE A 137 -8.47 21.26 -0.33
CA ILE A 137 -9.88 21.52 -0.03
C ILE A 137 -10.65 20.21 0.09
N HIS A 138 -10.47 19.28 -0.86
CA HIS A 138 -11.14 17.98 -0.82
C HIS A 138 -10.76 17.15 0.41
N ILE A 139 -9.48 17.15 0.80
CA ILE A 139 -9.00 16.42 1.98
C ILE A 139 -9.57 17.04 3.27
N LYS A 140 -9.65 18.37 3.37
CA LYS A 140 -10.24 19.06 4.53
C LYS A 140 -11.71 18.73 4.76
N GLN A 141 -12.44 18.33 3.73
CA GLN A 141 -13.83 17.91 3.82
C GLN A 141 -14.01 16.48 4.34
N GLN A 142 -12.93 15.72 4.53
CA GLN A 142 -13.02 14.35 5.02
C GLN A 142 -13.01 14.31 6.55
N CYS A 143 -13.85 13.46 7.14
CA CYS A 143 -13.79 13.18 8.58
C CYS A 143 -12.66 12.21 8.94
N VAL A 144 -12.29 11.31 8.02
CA VAL A 144 -11.28 10.28 8.22
C VAL A 144 -10.42 10.16 6.96
N ILE A 145 -9.11 10.11 7.13
CA ILE A 145 -8.13 9.93 6.04
C ILE A 145 -7.10 8.86 6.41
N GLY A 146 -6.62 8.11 5.41
CA GLY A 146 -5.43 7.27 5.57
C GLY A 146 -4.18 8.09 5.28
N VAL A 147 -3.13 7.94 6.07
CA VAL A 147 -1.87 8.69 5.89
C VAL A 147 -0.69 7.73 5.90
N GLY A 148 0.23 7.94 4.95
CA GLY A 148 1.49 7.23 4.84
C GLY A 148 2.62 8.16 4.44
N ALA A 149 3.84 7.67 4.52
CA ALA A 149 5.03 8.37 4.04
C ALA A 149 5.95 7.45 3.24
N GLY A 150 6.70 8.04 2.29
CA GLY A 150 7.76 7.37 1.53
C GLY A 150 9.09 8.10 1.65
N GLY A 151 10.20 7.34 1.67
CA GLY A 151 11.57 7.88 1.75
C GLY A 151 12.05 8.20 3.17
N LEU A 152 11.39 7.67 4.20
CA LEU A 152 11.87 7.77 5.58
C LEU A 152 13.12 6.89 5.75
N LYS A 153 14.23 7.47 6.21
CA LYS A 153 15.42 6.70 6.64
C LYS A 153 15.95 7.30 7.93
N MET A 154 16.12 6.48 8.97
CA MET A 154 16.63 6.83 10.31
C MET A 154 18.11 7.31 10.35
N SER A 155 18.71 7.70 9.22
CA SER A 155 20.05 8.32 9.20
C SER A 155 19.99 9.81 9.49
N GLU A 156 21.09 10.44 9.93
CA GLU A 156 21.22 11.90 10.19
C GLU A 156 20.79 12.82 9.02
N HIS A 157 20.56 12.27 7.83
CA HIS A 157 20.07 12.97 6.63
C HIS A 157 18.77 12.40 6.06
N GLY A 158 18.00 11.65 6.84
CA GLY A 158 16.67 11.18 6.45
C GLY A 158 15.79 12.34 6.00
N ARG A 159 14.97 12.16 4.95
CA ARG A 159 14.09 13.23 4.43
C ARG A 159 12.77 12.66 3.97
N LEU A 160 11.67 13.26 4.43
CA LEU A 160 10.34 12.93 3.91
C LEU A 160 10.29 13.26 2.41
N CYS A 161 10.21 12.24 1.56
CA CYS A 161 10.20 12.42 0.11
C CYS A 161 8.78 12.49 -0.44
N TRP A 162 7.87 11.69 0.15
CA TRP A 162 6.50 11.55 -0.27
C TRP A 162 5.57 11.52 0.93
N LEU A 163 4.45 12.23 0.83
CA LEU A 163 3.33 12.13 1.75
C LEU A 163 2.13 11.56 0.99
N GLN A 164 1.58 10.44 1.47
CA GLN A 164 0.40 9.83 0.87
C GLN A 164 -0.83 10.10 1.72
N ILE A 165 -1.93 10.52 1.08
CA ILE A 165 -3.21 10.76 1.75
C ILE A 165 -4.32 10.03 0.99
N ALA A 166 -4.89 9.00 1.62
CA ALA A 166 -6.06 8.29 1.12
C ALA A 166 -7.35 8.90 1.66
N THR A 167 -8.27 9.21 0.75
CA THR A 167 -9.67 9.54 1.04
C THR A 167 -10.56 8.37 0.62
N LYS A 168 -11.88 8.44 0.91
CA LYS A 168 -12.82 7.41 0.45
C LYS A 168 -12.86 7.22 -1.07
N LYS A 169 -12.50 8.24 -1.85
CA LYS A 169 -12.67 8.25 -3.32
C LYS A 169 -11.39 8.10 -4.11
N ARG A 170 -10.24 8.50 -3.54
CA ARG A 170 -8.93 8.51 -4.23
C ARG A 170 -7.77 8.70 -3.28
N VAL A 171 -6.57 8.38 -3.76
CA VAL A 171 -5.30 8.66 -3.08
C VAL A 171 -4.62 9.89 -3.68
N TYR A 172 -4.05 10.73 -2.83
CA TYR A 172 -3.18 11.85 -3.21
C TYR A 172 -1.74 11.53 -2.83
N LEU A 173 -0.81 11.70 -3.77
CA LEU A 173 0.61 11.49 -3.58
C LEU A 173 1.32 12.85 -3.70
N PHE A 174 1.67 13.45 -2.55
CA PHE A 174 2.36 14.73 -2.49
C PHE A 174 3.87 14.53 -2.56
N ASP A 175 4.48 15.13 -3.56
CA ASP A 175 5.93 15.14 -3.73
C ASP A 175 6.56 16.20 -2.83
N ILE A 176 6.95 15.80 -1.62
CA ILE A 176 7.48 16.73 -0.62
C ILE A 176 8.86 17.27 -1.01
N LEU A 177 9.62 16.56 -1.85
CA LEU A 177 10.89 17.09 -2.37
C LEU A 177 10.68 18.27 -3.31
N LEU A 178 9.68 18.21 -4.19
CA LEU A 178 9.38 19.29 -5.13
C LEU A 178 8.56 20.42 -4.48
N LEU A 179 7.57 20.09 -3.65
CA LEU A 179 6.71 21.08 -3.00
C LEU A 179 7.41 21.80 -1.83
N GLY A 180 8.39 21.15 -1.20
CA GLY A 180 9.13 21.67 -0.05
C GLY A 180 8.25 21.93 1.19
N SER A 181 8.80 22.69 2.14
CA SER A 181 8.10 23.07 3.37
C SER A 181 6.85 23.93 3.12
N MET A 182 6.76 24.54 1.93
CA MET A 182 5.62 25.34 1.52
C MET A 182 4.33 24.52 1.40
N ALA A 183 4.43 23.21 1.12
CA ALA A 183 3.27 22.30 1.11
C ALA A 183 2.52 22.30 2.44
N PHE A 184 3.28 22.29 3.54
CA PHE A 184 2.78 22.28 4.91
C PHE A 184 2.12 23.61 5.28
N ARG A 185 2.81 24.72 4.96
CA ARG A 185 2.29 26.08 5.18
C ARG A 185 1.01 26.38 4.38
N ASN A 186 0.87 25.78 3.19
CA ASN A 186 -0.30 25.95 2.32
C ASN A 186 -1.45 24.97 2.61
N GLY A 187 -1.51 24.40 3.82
CA GLY A 187 -2.70 23.75 4.34
C GLY A 187 -2.55 22.29 4.74
N ILE A 188 -1.46 21.61 4.35
CA ILE A 188 -1.23 20.22 4.81
C ILE A 188 -1.07 20.17 6.34
N SER A 189 -0.38 21.14 6.97
CA SER A 189 -0.29 21.20 8.45
C SER A 189 -1.67 21.26 9.09
N SER A 190 -2.55 22.14 8.60
CA SER A 190 -3.91 22.27 9.15
C SER A 190 -4.73 20.97 9.06
N ILE A 191 -4.45 20.08 8.11
CA ILE A 191 -5.08 18.76 8.00
C ILE A 191 -4.48 17.81 9.05
N LEU A 192 -3.15 17.70 9.10
CA LEU A 192 -2.45 16.74 9.96
C LEU A 192 -2.58 17.07 11.45
N GLU A 193 -2.66 18.36 11.80
CA GLU A 193 -2.80 18.86 13.17
C GLU A 193 -4.27 18.99 13.63
N SER A 194 -5.22 18.85 12.71
CA SER A 194 -6.66 18.95 13.01
C SER A 194 -7.09 17.96 14.09
N LYS A 195 -7.93 18.43 15.02
CA LYS A 195 -8.61 17.58 16.01
C LYS A 195 -9.86 16.91 15.46
N GLU A 196 -10.41 17.41 14.35
CA GLU A 196 -11.67 16.94 13.77
C GLU A 196 -11.44 15.84 12.72
N ILE A 197 -10.38 15.97 11.92
CA ILE A 197 -10.02 14.98 10.91
C ILE A 197 -9.21 13.88 11.59
N LEU A 198 -9.70 12.64 11.56
CA LEU A 198 -8.99 11.47 12.07
C LEU A 198 -7.97 10.99 11.03
N LYS A 199 -6.70 10.87 11.42
CA LYS A 199 -5.66 10.28 10.57
C LYS A 199 -5.47 8.81 10.95
N VAL A 200 -5.70 7.92 10.00
CA VAL A 200 -5.44 6.49 10.15
C VAL A 200 -4.05 6.19 9.59
N LEU A 201 -3.17 5.65 10.42
CA LEU A 201 -1.80 5.28 10.04
C LEU A 201 -1.53 3.84 10.46
N HIS A 202 -0.43 3.29 9.96
CA HIS A 202 0.16 2.07 10.47
C HIS A 202 1.57 2.39 10.96
N ASP A 203 1.81 2.21 12.26
CA ASP A 203 3.05 2.62 12.92
C ASP A 203 3.41 4.10 12.70
N CYS A 204 2.70 4.99 13.42
CA CYS A 204 2.84 6.43 13.22
C CYS A 204 4.16 7.02 13.78
N ARG A 205 5.02 6.21 14.42
CA ARG A 205 6.20 6.70 15.15
C ARG A 205 7.17 7.45 14.26
N GLU A 206 7.56 6.84 13.13
CA GLU A 206 8.55 7.44 12.22
C GLU A 206 8.00 8.71 11.57
N ILE A 207 6.82 8.63 10.96
CA ILE A 207 6.22 9.77 10.27
C ILE A 207 5.97 10.95 11.23
N ALA A 208 5.55 10.69 12.48
CA ALA A 208 5.39 11.75 13.48
C ALA A 208 6.73 12.44 13.81
N GLY A 209 7.80 11.66 13.98
CA GLY A 209 9.16 12.18 14.18
C GLY A 209 9.63 13.06 13.01
N PHE A 210 9.40 12.61 11.77
CA PHE A 210 9.77 13.36 10.57
C PHE A 210 8.94 14.65 10.39
N LEU A 211 7.63 14.59 10.61
CA LEU A 211 6.75 15.75 10.53
C LEU A 211 7.14 16.83 11.55
N MET A 212 7.40 16.42 12.79
CA MET A 212 7.83 17.33 13.85
C MET A 212 9.23 17.89 13.55
N GLY A 213 10.20 17.01 13.30
CA GLY A 213 11.61 17.40 13.16
C GLY A 213 11.93 18.23 11.92
N GLN A 214 11.24 18.00 10.78
CA GLN A 214 11.55 18.68 9.51
C GLN A 214 10.62 19.85 9.20
N PHE A 215 9.38 19.80 9.68
CA PHE A 215 8.35 20.76 9.27
C PHE A 215 7.64 21.42 10.46
N GLY A 216 7.95 21.04 11.71
CA GLY A 216 7.30 21.57 12.90
C GLY A 216 5.82 21.19 13.01
N VAL A 217 5.40 20.09 12.36
CA VAL A 217 4.00 19.67 12.29
C VAL A 217 3.70 18.62 13.35
N LYS A 218 2.74 18.90 14.23
CA LYS A 218 2.33 17.96 15.30
C LYS A 218 1.14 17.11 14.88
N LEU A 219 1.40 15.87 14.47
CA LEU A 219 0.35 14.91 14.17
C LEU A 219 -0.61 14.76 15.37
N ASN A 220 -1.92 14.87 15.12
CA ASN A 220 -2.97 14.91 16.16
C ASN A 220 -4.16 14.04 15.74
N ASN A 221 -5.04 13.62 16.65
CA ASN A 221 -6.20 12.76 16.34
C ASN A 221 -5.85 11.58 15.41
N VAL A 222 -5.09 10.62 15.94
CA VAL A 222 -4.53 9.48 15.20
C VAL A 222 -5.22 8.19 15.63
N PHE A 223 -5.54 7.35 14.64
CA PHE A 223 -5.82 5.94 14.83
C PHE A 223 -4.65 5.13 14.26
N ASP A 224 -3.89 4.45 15.12
CA ASP A 224 -2.80 3.59 14.68
C ASP A 224 -3.29 2.14 14.56
N THR A 225 -3.29 1.63 13.33
CA THR A 225 -3.74 0.26 13.02
C THR A 225 -2.82 -0.81 13.58
N GLN A 226 -1.53 -0.54 13.81
CA GLN A 226 -0.62 -1.50 14.44
C GLN A 226 -0.92 -1.65 15.93
N VAL A 227 -1.23 -0.54 16.62
CA VAL A 227 -1.66 -0.56 18.03
C VAL A 227 -3.03 -1.24 18.16
N ALA A 228 -3.97 -0.94 17.26
CA ALA A 228 -5.29 -1.57 17.28
C ALA A 228 -5.21 -3.08 16.99
N ASP A 229 -4.38 -3.53 16.04
CA ASP A 229 -4.11 -4.95 15.78
C ASP A 229 -3.49 -5.65 17.00
N LEU A 230 -2.53 -5.01 17.67
CA LEU A 230 -1.95 -5.50 18.92
C LEU A 230 -3.02 -5.68 20.01
N MET A 231 -3.90 -4.69 20.18
CA MET A 231 -4.99 -4.76 21.16
C MET A 231 -6.03 -5.84 20.80
N CYS A 232 -6.34 -6.04 19.51
CA CYS A 232 -7.18 -7.13 19.07
C CYS A 232 -6.57 -8.49 19.44
N PHE A 233 -5.27 -8.68 19.17
CA PHE A 233 -4.56 -9.90 19.55
C PHE A 233 -4.57 -10.10 21.07
N HIS A 234 -4.32 -9.04 21.84
CA HIS A 234 -4.34 -9.08 23.29
C HIS A 234 -5.70 -9.52 23.85
N SER A 235 -6.79 -8.94 23.34
CA SER A 235 -8.14 -9.34 23.73
C SER A 235 -8.47 -10.78 23.31
N ALA A 236 -8.12 -11.16 22.08
CA ALA A 236 -8.39 -12.49 21.53
C ALA A 236 -7.62 -13.62 22.24
N THR A 237 -6.49 -13.30 22.87
CA THR A 237 -5.67 -14.26 23.63
C THR A 237 -5.90 -14.18 25.14
N GLY A 238 -6.92 -13.42 25.58
CA GLY A 238 -7.25 -13.30 27.00
C GLY A 238 -6.20 -12.53 27.82
N GLY A 239 -5.42 -11.67 27.16
CA GLY A 239 -4.48 -10.76 27.80
C GLY A 239 -3.01 -11.09 27.60
N PHE A 240 -2.65 -11.94 26.64
CA PHE A 240 -1.24 -12.11 26.26
C PHE A 240 -0.82 -11.06 25.24
N PHE A 241 0.47 -10.69 25.24
CA PHE A 241 1.06 -9.89 24.16
C PHE A 241 1.78 -10.80 23.16
N PRO A 242 1.79 -10.46 21.87
CA PRO A 242 2.62 -11.13 20.89
C PRO A 242 4.10 -10.74 21.08
N ASP A 243 5.00 -11.60 20.62
CA ASP A 243 6.45 -11.35 20.57
C ASP A 243 6.83 -10.25 19.58
N THR A 244 6.00 -10.05 18.55
CA THR A 244 6.22 -9.11 17.47
C THR A 244 4.92 -8.42 17.05
N VAL A 245 5.03 -7.18 16.58
CA VAL A 245 3.91 -6.44 15.97
C VAL A 245 3.80 -6.79 14.48
N SER A 246 2.59 -6.67 13.93
CA SER A 246 2.36 -6.90 12.50
C SER A 246 2.91 -5.75 11.65
N SER A 247 3.44 -6.09 10.48
CA SER A 247 3.54 -5.15 9.36
C SER A 247 2.15 -4.79 8.82
N LEU A 248 2.06 -3.75 7.99
CA LEU A 248 0.79 -3.41 7.33
C LEU A 248 0.26 -4.56 6.47
N GLU A 249 1.15 -5.26 5.76
CA GLU A 249 0.79 -6.42 4.95
C GLU A 249 0.19 -7.54 5.80
N GLN A 250 0.84 -7.90 6.90
CA GLN A 250 0.37 -8.94 7.82
C GLN A 250 -0.95 -8.55 8.49
N ALA A 251 -1.13 -7.29 8.87
CA ALA A 251 -2.37 -6.78 9.44
C ALA A 251 -3.51 -6.85 8.41
N LEU A 252 -3.27 -6.46 7.16
CA LEU A 252 -4.27 -6.56 6.09
C LEU A 252 -4.62 -8.03 5.80
N SER A 253 -3.62 -8.90 5.66
CA SER A 253 -3.81 -10.34 5.43
C SER A 253 -4.63 -11.00 6.55
N SER A 254 -4.45 -10.55 7.79
CA SER A 254 -5.15 -11.12 8.95
C SER A 254 -6.60 -10.64 9.09
N HIS A 255 -6.91 -9.41 8.67
CA HIS A 255 -8.19 -8.75 8.98
C HIS A 255 -9.04 -8.40 7.76
N LEU A 256 -8.47 -8.36 6.57
CA LEU A 256 -9.17 -7.97 5.35
C LEU A 256 -8.91 -8.95 4.21
N GLN A 257 -9.95 -9.19 3.41
CA GLN A 257 -9.82 -9.87 2.13
C GLN A 257 -9.34 -8.87 1.08
N VAL A 258 -8.03 -8.68 1.00
CA VAL A 258 -7.39 -7.81 0.01
C VAL A 258 -6.83 -8.63 -1.17
N PRO A 259 -6.77 -8.07 -2.38
CA PRO A 259 -6.14 -8.76 -3.51
C PRO A 259 -4.69 -9.13 -3.22
N SER A 260 -4.26 -10.34 -3.60
CA SER A 260 -2.87 -10.80 -3.43
C SER A 260 -1.86 -9.88 -4.11
N SER A 261 -2.26 -9.24 -5.21
CA SER A 261 -1.50 -8.21 -5.91
C SER A 261 -1.14 -7.03 -5.01
N HIS A 262 -2.04 -6.64 -4.10
CA HIS A 262 -1.82 -5.55 -3.14
C HIS A 262 -0.91 -6.00 -1.98
N LEU A 263 -1.07 -7.22 -1.46
CA LEU A 263 -0.17 -7.75 -0.43
C LEU A 263 1.27 -7.82 -0.95
N LEU A 264 1.46 -8.33 -2.17
CA LEU A 264 2.77 -8.39 -2.82
C LEU A 264 3.36 -6.99 -3.04
N ALA A 265 2.52 -5.99 -3.39
CA ALA A 265 2.96 -4.61 -3.50
C ALA A 265 3.49 -4.06 -2.17
N LEU A 266 2.85 -4.36 -1.04
CA LEU A 266 3.31 -3.93 0.29
C LEU A 266 4.62 -4.62 0.69
N GLN A 267 4.77 -5.92 0.39
CA GLN A 267 6.03 -6.64 0.59
C GLN A 267 7.16 -6.02 -0.23
N THR A 268 6.90 -5.75 -1.51
CA THR A 268 7.84 -5.09 -2.42
C THR A 268 8.24 -3.71 -1.88
N GLN A 269 7.28 -2.92 -1.39
CA GLN A 269 7.55 -1.61 -0.80
C GLN A 269 8.45 -1.70 0.44
N SER A 270 8.19 -2.67 1.31
CA SER A 270 8.99 -2.91 2.51
C SER A 270 10.43 -3.26 2.15
N GLN A 271 10.63 -4.17 1.19
CA GLN A 271 11.96 -4.54 0.67
C GLN A 271 12.69 -3.34 0.07
N LEU A 272 12.04 -2.56 -0.79
CA LEU A 272 12.63 -1.35 -1.38
C LEU A 272 13.04 -0.31 -0.33
N THR A 273 12.30 -0.20 0.76
CA THR A 273 12.61 0.75 1.83
C THR A 273 13.86 0.33 2.62
N GLN A 274 14.08 -0.99 2.77
CA GLN A 274 15.24 -1.59 3.42
C GLN A 274 16.49 -1.54 2.51
N GLU A 275 16.35 -1.95 1.25
CA GLU A 275 17.48 -2.25 0.35
C GLU A 275 17.88 -1.06 -0.54
N ASP A 276 16.90 -0.33 -1.10
CA ASP A 276 17.15 0.76 -2.05
C ASP A 276 16.35 2.03 -1.71
N ALA A 277 16.73 2.65 -0.58
CA ALA A 277 16.11 3.90 -0.16
C ALA A 277 16.30 5.07 -1.16
N ALA A 278 17.17 4.94 -2.18
CA ALA A 278 17.36 5.97 -3.19
C ALA A 278 16.15 6.06 -4.15
N VAL A 279 15.40 4.96 -4.32
CA VAL A 279 14.22 4.90 -5.20
C VAL A 279 13.18 5.99 -4.86
N TRP A 280 13.05 6.33 -3.57
CA TRP A 280 12.11 7.33 -3.07
C TRP A 280 12.46 8.77 -3.49
N ARG A 281 13.74 9.03 -3.80
CA ARG A 281 14.26 10.34 -4.22
C ARG A 281 14.20 10.55 -5.73
N LEU A 282 13.90 9.52 -6.52
CA LEU A 282 13.93 9.59 -7.98
C LEU A 282 12.85 10.50 -8.56
N ARG A 283 13.23 11.36 -9.51
CA ARG A 283 12.33 12.24 -10.25
C ARG A 283 12.62 12.18 -11.76
N PRO A 284 11.61 12.00 -12.63
CA PRO A 284 10.22 11.69 -12.29
C PRO A 284 10.10 10.32 -11.59
N CYS A 285 9.19 10.20 -10.62
CA CYS A 285 9.02 8.96 -9.86
C CYS A 285 8.52 7.84 -10.76
N PRO A 286 9.12 6.62 -10.70
CA PRO A 286 8.62 5.50 -11.48
C PRO A 286 7.17 5.16 -11.14
N LEU A 287 6.34 4.91 -12.17
CA LEU A 287 4.92 4.59 -12.00
C LEU A 287 4.67 3.39 -11.08
N ALA A 288 5.55 2.38 -11.12
CA ALA A 288 5.48 1.24 -10.21
C ALA A 288 5.55 1.69 -8.73
N VAL A 289 6.47 2.58 -8.39
CA VAL A 289 6.64 3.11 -7.02
C VAL A 289 5.43 3.96 -6.61
N LEU A 290 4.86 4.76 -7.53
CA LEU A 290 3.61 5.49 -7.29
C LEU A 290 2.45 4.54 -6.96
N ARG A 291 2.35 3.39 -7.65
CA ARG A 291 1.33 2.38 -7.37
C ARG A 291 1.54 1.73 -5.99
N LEU A 292 2.78 1.40 -5.62
CA LEU A 292 3.09 0.88 -4.28
C LEU A 292 2.63 1.87 -3.19
N MET A 293 2.96 3.15 -3.35
CA MET A 293 2.54 4.22 -2.44
C MET A 293 1.01 4.38 -2.35
N ALA A 294 0.30 4.16 -3.45
CA ALA A 294 -1.16 4.22 -3.43
C ALA A 294 -1.76 3.05 -2.62
N VAL A 295 -1.24 1.83 -2.85
CA VAL A 295 -1.67 0.62 -2.13
C VAL A 295 -1.38 0.72 -0.62
N SER A 296 -0.28 1.37 -0.24
CA SER A 296 0.14 1.50 1.17
C SER A 296 -0.80 2.32 2.05
N VAL A 297 -1.77 3.04 1.46
CA VAL A 297 -2.72 3.85 2.23
C VAL A 297 -4.19 3.57 1.90
N VAL A 298 -4.49 2.94 0.76
CA VAL A 298 -5.87 2.77 0.28
C VAL A 298 -6.73 1.97 1.26
N HIS A 299 -6.15 0.97 1.91
CA HIS A 299 -6.87 0.04 2.79
C HIS A 299 -6.93 0.47 4.25
N LEU A 300 -6.22 1.53 4.65
CA LEU A 300 -6.11 1.93 6.06
C LEU A 300 -7.48 2.26 6.69
N GLN A 301 -8.35 2.96 5.97
CA GLN A 301 -9.67 3.31 6.49
C GLN A 301 -10.56 2.07 6.71
N ALA A 302 -10.51 1.09 5.79
CA ALA A 302 -11.24 -0.16 5.93
C ALA A 302 -10.67 -1.01 7.08
N LEU A 303 -9.34 -1.08 7.18
CA LEU A 303 -8.66 -1.81 8.25
C LEU A 303 -9.04 -1.27 9.63
N ARG A 304 -9.12 0.06 9.78
CA ARG A 304 -9.62 0.69 11.01
C ARG A 304 -11.01 0.18 11.39
N LEU A 305 -11.95 0.09 10.45
CA LEU A 305 -13.32 -0.31 10.76
C LEU A 305 -13.36 -1.73 11.30
N VAL A 306 -12.70 -2.67 10.62
CA VAL A 306 -12.65 -4.08 11.07
C VAL A 306 -11.93 -4.21 12.40
N LEU A 307 -10.83 -3.48 12.62
CA LEU A 307 -10.15 -3.48 13.91
C LEU A 307 -11.03 -2.92 15.02
N MET A 308 -11.82 -1.88 14.76
CA MET A 308 -12.79 -1.36 15.74
C MET A 308 -13.88 -2.38 16.06
N ASP A 309 -14.42 -3.07 15.05
CA ASP A 309 -15.41 -4.13 15.26
C ASP A 309 -14.83 -5.27 16.11
N ASN A 310 -13.58 -5.66 15.84
CA ASN A 310 -12.87 -6.68 16.61
C ASN A 310 -12.61 -6.26 18.07
N LEU A 311 -12.25 -5.00 18.30
CA LEU A 311 -12.09 -4.46 19.66
C LEU A 311 -13.42 -4.44 20.43
N MET A 312 -14.54 -4.25 19.72
CA MET A 312 -15.89 -4.21 20.31
C MET A 312 -16.54 -5.59 20.43
N MET A 313 -15.87 -6.67 20.00
CA MET A 313 -16.47 -8.00 19.92
C MET A 313 -17.04 -8.50 21.25
N ASP A 314 -16.34 -8.27 22.36
CA ASP A 314 -16.83 -8.68 23.69
C ASP A 314 -18.07 -7.91 24.09
N TYR A 315 -18.08 -6.60 23.86
CA TYR A 315 -19.26 -5.77 24.07
C TYR A 315 -20.46 -6.28 23.25
N MET A 316 -20.24 -6.62 21.97
CA MET A 316 -21.31 -7.12 21.10
C MET A 316 -21.88 -8.46 21.60
N LYS A 317 -21.02 -9.38 22.05
CA LYS A 317 -21.45 -10.64 22.69
C LYS A 317 -22.28 -10.38 23.96
N MET A 318 -21.89 -9.39 24.76
CA MET A 318 -22.66 -9.03 25.95
C MET A 318 -24.04 -8.47 25.60
N MET A 319 -24.11 -7.61 24.59
CA MET A 319 -25.39 -7.07 24.11
C MET A 319 -26.32 -8.15 23.57
N GLU A 320 -25.77 -9.14 22.86
CA GLU A 320 -26.53 -10.30 22.40
C GLU A 320 -27.08 -11.12 23.58
N SER A 321 -26.27 -11.37 24.61
CA SER A 321 -26.71 -12.01 25.85
C SER A 321 -27.82 -11.21 26.54
N TYR A 322 -27.72 -9.88 26.59
CA TYR A 322 -28.76 -9.01 27.15
C TYR A 322 -30.09 -9.14 26.43
N LEU A 323 -30.07 -9.09 25.09
CA LEU A 323 -31.28 -9.16 24.28
C LEU A 323 -31.92 -10.55 24.36
N ASN A 324 -31.13 -11.62 24.38
CA ASN A 324 -31.63 -12.99 24.48
C ASN A 324 -32.29 -13.28 25.84
N ASN A 325 -31.83 -12.64 26.92
CA ASN A 325 -32.40 -12.80 28.25
C ASN A 325 -33.55 -11.81 28.54
N SER A 326 -33.72 -10.77 27.73
CA SER A 326 -34.92 -9.93 27.76
C SER A 326 -36.10 -10.71 27.17
N SER A 327 -36.89 -11.34 28.05
CA SER A 327 -38.09 -12.08 27.66
C SER A 327 -39.13 -11.12 27.07
N TYR A 328 -39.22 -11.02 25.75
CA TYR A 328 -40.33 -10.35 25.08
C TYR A 328 -41.56 -11.26 25.11
N ASN A 329 -42.27 -11.31 26.24
CA ASN A 329 -43.61 -11.90 26.31
C ASN A 329 -44.64 -10.86 25.85
N PRO A 330 -45.29 -11.02 24.67
CA PRO A 330 -46.32 -10.09 24.23
C PRO A 330 -47.57 -10.27 25.10
N GLY A 331 -47.68 -9.47 26.17
CA GLY A 331 -48.81 -9.49 27.09
C GLY A 331 -48.46 -9.21 28.54
N GLU A 332 -47.19 -9.40 28.93
CA GLU A 332 -46.71 -9.07 30.26
C GLU A 332 -45.60 -8.01 30.15
N LEU A 333 -45.99 -6.74 30.16
CA LEU A 333 -45.07 -5.69 30.62
C LEU A 333 -44.86 -5.93 32.12
N GLN A 334 -44.05 -6.93 32.48
CA GLN A 334 -43.56 -7.07 33.84
C GLN A 334 -42.91 -5.75 34.18
N HIS A 335 -43.46 -5.08 35.19
CA HIS A 335 -42.84 -3.91 35.79
C HIS A 335 -41.37 -4.28 36.04
N ILE A 336 -40.46 -3.72 35.22
CA ILE A 336 -39.03 -3.83 35.45
C ILE A 336 -38.85 -3.23 36.84
N ASN A 337 -38.59 -4.10 37.82
CA ASN A 337 -38.47 -3.68 39.21
C ASN A 337 -37.24 -2.77 39.26
N LEU A 338 -37.49 -1.45 39.27
CA LEU A 338 -36.50 -0.37 39.22
C LEU A 338 -35.59 -0.32 40.47
N GLY A 339 -35.56 -1.39 41.27
CA GLY A 339 -34.85 -1.52 42.53
C GLY A 339 -33.45 -2.14 42.45
N ALA A 340 -32.95 -2.58 41.30
CA ALA A 340 -31.70 -3.33 41.25
C ALA A 340 -30.68 -2.76 40.25
N PHE A 341 -29.88 -1.78 40.68
CA PHE A 341 -28.57 -1.48 40.07
C PHE A 341 -27.53 -2.61 40.31
N ALA A 342 -27.99 -3.83 40.58
CA ALA A 342 -27.13 -4.99 40.78
C ALA A 342 -26.67 -5.53 39.42
N LEU A 343 -25.42 -6.02 39.36
CA LEU A 343 -24.84 -6.59 38.13
C LEU A 343 -25.65 -7.83 37.70
N PRO A 344 -26.30 -7.82 36.52
CA PRO A 344 -27.05 -8.98 36.04
C PRO A 344 -26.13 -10.20 35.89
N PRO A 345 -26.60 -11.42 36.21
CA PRO A 345 -25.78 -12.62 36.18
C PRO A 345 -25.16 -12.88 34.81
N GLU A 346 -25.85 -12.51 33.73
CA GLU A 346 -25.38 -12.61 32.35
C GLU A 346 -24.10 -11.79 32.12
N LEU A 347 -23.92 -10.67 32.83
CA LEU A 347 -22.71 -9.86 32.72
C LEU A 347 -21.48 -10.48 33.37
N ARG A 348 -21.67 -11.43 34.31
CA ARG A 348 -20.55 -12.11 34.97
C ARG A 348 -19.81 -13.06 34.04
N GLU A 349 -20.43 -13.47 32.93
CA GLU A 349 -19.80 -14.29 31.89
C GLU A 349 -18.59 -13.59 31.24
N LEU A 350 -18.49 -12.25 31.33
CA LEU A 350 -17.33 -11.51 30.86
C LEU A 350 -16.03 -11.89 31.59
N GLU A 351 -16.11 -12.43 32.81
CA GLU A 351 -14.93 -12.91 33.55
C GLU A 351 -14.40 -14.24 32.99
N ARG A 352 -15.26 -15.03 32.34
CA ARG A 352 -14.89 -16.35 31.78
C ARG A 352 -14.23 -16.23 30.41
N ILE A 353 -14.68 -15.26 29.59
CA ILE A 353 -14.18 -15.08 28.21
C ILE A 353 -12.64 -14.98 28.15
N PRO A 354 -11.95 -14.16 28.98
CA PRO A 354 -10.49 -14.10 28.96
C PRO A 354 -9.83 -15.41 29.39
N GLN A 355 -10.42 -16.18 30.31
CA GLN A 355 -9.86 -17.43 30.80
C GLN A 355 -9.84 -18.50 29.70
N GLU A 356 -10.97 -18.69 29.02
CA GLU A 356 -11.09 -19.61 27.89
C GLU A 356 -10.13 -19.24 26.76
N ARG A 357 -10.03 -17.94 26.45
CA ARG A 357 -9.08 -17.43 25.44
C ARG A 357 -7.62 -17.68 25.82
N ARG A 358 -7.26 -17.58 27.10
CA ARG A 358 -5.89 -17.88 27.57
C ARG A 358 -5.54 -19.34 27.33
N GLU A 359 -6.44 -20.26 27.68
CA GLU A 359 -6.23 -21.69 27.47
C GLU A 359 -6.08 -22.00 25.97
N GLN A 360 -6.96 -21.45 25.13
CA GLN A 360 -6.87 -21.59 23.68
C GLN A 360 -5.56 -21.00 23.12
N ALA A 361 -5.13 -19.84 23.63
CA ALA A 361 -3.91 -19.18 23.19
C ALA A 361 -2.65 -19.98 23.54
N ILE A 362 -2.54 -20.54 24.75
CA ILE A 362 -1.40 -21.38 25.16
C ILE A 362 -1.35 -22.67 24.33
N ASN A 363 -2.52 -23.22 23.97
CA ASN A 363 -2.61 -24.39 23.11
C ASN A 363 -2.27 -24.08 21.65
N ARG A 364 -2.48 -22.84 21.19
CA ARG A 364 -2.26 -22.44 19.80
C ARG A 364 -0.87 -21.84 19.54
N TYR A 365 -0.31 -21.10 20.48
CA TYR A 365 0.93 -20.35 20.29
C TYR A 365 2.03 -20.84 21.23
N PRO A 366 3.28 -20.96 20.76
CA PRO A 366 4.44 -21.06 21.64
C PRO A 366 4.57 -19.80 22.50
N VAL A 367 4.98 -19.96 23.76
CA VAL A 367 5.30 -18.85 24.67
C VAL A 367 6.81 -18.73 24.76
N ASN A 368 7.35 -17.52 24.58
CA ASN A 368 8.78 -17.28 24.74
C ASN A 368 9.17 -17.05 26.22
N GLU A 369 10.46 -16.91 26.49
CA GLU A 369 11.00 -16.71 27.85
C GLU A 369 10.47 -15.45 28.55
N GLN A 370 10.02 -14.46 27.77
CA GLN A 370 9.46 -13.20 28.27
C GLN A 370 7.94 -13.28 28.51
N GLY A 371 7.31 -14.45 28.29
CA GLY A 371 5.86 -14.63 28.44
C GLY A 371 5.04 -14.08 27.26
N LEU A 372 5.67 -13.80 26.12
CA LEU A 372 5.01 -13.34 24.90
C LEU A 372 4.69 -14.52 23.97
N LEU A 373 3.61 -14.41 23.21
CA LEU A 373 3.19 -15.44 22.26
C LEU A 373 3.87 -15.25 20.91
N ALA A 374 4.46 -16.32 20.37
CA ALA A 374 5.05 -16.34 19.03
C ALA A 374 3.94 -16.30 17.96
N ARG A 375 3.44 -15.10 17.64
CA ARG A 375 2.23 -14.88 16.86
C ARG A 375 2.29 -15.51 15.46
N PHE A 376 3.46 -15.43 14.82
CA PHE A 376 3.66 -15.91 13.46
C PHE A 376 4.16 -17.36 13.38
N SER A 377 4.20 -18.06 14.51
CA SER A 377 4.62 -19.46 14.60
C SER A 377 3.58 -20.30 15.37
N PRO A 378 2.31 -20.36 14.92
CA PRO A 378 1.30 -21.16 15.60
C PRO A 378 1.66 -22.66 15.59
N LYS A 379 1.33 -23.37 16.67
CA LYS A 379 1.44 -24.83 16.75
C LYS A 379 0.53 -25.47 15.70
N ALA A 380 1.00 -26.55 15.08
CA ALA A 380 0.18 -27.31 14.15
C ALA A 380 -1.09 -27.80 14.87
N GLN A 381 -2.26 -27.58 14.26
CA GLN A 381 -3.50 -28.15 14.80
C GLN A 381 -3.41 -29.68 14.70
N PRO A 382 -3.81 -30.44 15.73
CA PRO A 382 -4.07 -31.87 15.55
C PRO A 382 -5.13 -32.01 14.45
N GLY A 383 -4.82 -32.77 13.39
CA GLY A 383 -5.77 -33.04 12.32
C GLY A 383 -7.07 -33.65 12.86
N PRO A 384 -8.18 -33.58 12.11
CA PRO A 384 -9.43 -34.20 12.53
C PRO A 384 -9.16 -35.66 12.88
N GLN A 385 -9.41 -36.05 14.14
CA GLN A 385 -9.30 -37.43 14.57
C GLN A 385 -10.30 -38.23 13.73
N THR A 386 -9.82 -38.99 12.75
CA THR A 386 -10.62 -40.03 12.12
C THR A 386 -10.93 -41.04 13.21
N SER A 387 -12.17 -41.06 13.66
CA SER A 387 -12.68 -42.10 14.56
C SER A 387 -12.33 -43.47 13.95
N PRO A 388 -11.79 -44.42 14.74
CA PRO A 388 -11.57 -45.77 14.23
C PRO A 388 -12.92 -46.34 13.81
N ALA A 389 -13.01 -46.81 12.56
CA ALA A 389 -14.15 -47.59 12.10
C ALA A 389 -14.32 -48.77 13.07
N ALA A 390 -15.49 -48.84 13.71
CA ALA A 390 -15.88 -50.00 14.49
C ALA A 390 -15.84 -51.23 13.57
N GLN A 391 -15.00 -52.20 13.92
CA GLN A 391 -15.07 -53.57 13.40
C GLN A 391 -15.74 -54.46 14.44
#